data_AF-A0A528G8V5-F1
#
_entry.id   AF-A0A528G8V5-F1
#
_cell.length_a   1.000
_cell.length_b   1.000
_cell.length_c   1.000
_cell.angle_alpha   90.00
_cell.angle_beta   90.00
_cell.angle_gamma   90.00
#
_symmetry.space_group_name_H-M   'P 1'
#
loop_
_entity.id
_entity.type
_entity.pdbx_description
1 polymer ?
#
loop_
_entity_poly.entity_id
_entity_poly.type
_entity_poly.pdbx_seq_one_letter_code
_entity_poly.pdbx_strand_id
1 'polypeptide(L)' 'MAVRAAGEQTNWLLKPAAKLAPLDQNRARRELSEITSAAQEDGLTRLAKFLAGKGASQEFLAAVFDLSPFLRGTVRR' A
#
# COMPACT_ATOMS: atom_id res chain seq x y z
N MET A 1 7.80 -0.56 51.85
CA MET A 1 6.68 -0.91 50.94
C MET A 1 6.35 0.31 50.11
N ALA A 2 6.63 0.29 48.80
CA ALA A 2 6.26 1.37 47.89
C ALA A 2 5.22 0.83 46.91
N VAL A 3 3.98 1.35 47.01
CA VAL A 3 2.92 1.09 46.05
C VAL A 3 3.28 1.84 44.77
N ARG A 4 3.68 1.13 43.72
CA ARG A 4 3.75 1.70 42.38
C ARG A 4 2.32 2.01 41.94
N ALA A 5 2.04 3.28 41.65
CA ALA A 5 0.84 3.66 40.91
C ALA A 5 0.81 2.86 39.61
N ALA A 6 -0.28 2.13 39.38
CA ALA A 6 -0.53 1.48 38.11
C ALA A 6 -0.54 2.57 37.03
N GLY A 7 0.49 2.61 36.19
CA GLY A 7 0.50 3.48 35.04
C GLY A 7 -0.70 3.12 34.18
N GLU A 8 -1.61 4.07 33.97
CA GLU A 8 -2.65 3.96 32.96
C GLU A 8 -2.00 3.49 31.67
N GLN A 9 -2.35 2.28 31.23
CA GLN A 9 -2.05 1.82 29.90
C GLN A 9 -2.83 2.71 28.96
N THR A 10 -2.19 3.80 28.53
CA THR A 10 -2.61 4.63 27.42
C THR A 10 -2.78 3.70 26.22
N ASN A 11 -4.02 3.26 26.01
CA ASN A 11 -4.42 2.35 24.95
C ASN A 11 -4.45 3.13 23.63
N TRP A 12 -3.29 3.64 23.20
CA TRP A 12 -3.07 4.28 21.90
C TRP A 12 -2.98 3.21 20.81
N LEU A 13 -3.93 2.28 20.82
CA LEU A 13 -4.19 1.45 19.67
C LEU A 13 -4.85 2.36 18.65
N LEU A 14 -4.04 3.20 17.99
CA LEU A 14 -4.32 3.80 16.69
C LEU A 14 -4.44 2.66 15.67
N LYS A 15 -5.41 1.76 15.87
CA LYS A 15 -5.82 0.79 14.87
C LYS A 15 -6.45 1.63 13.78
N PRO A 16 -5.81 1.79 12.61
CA PRO A 16 -6.42 2.52 11.53
C PRO A 16 -7.70 1.77 11.16
N ALA A 17 -8.86 2.34 11.52
CA ALA A 17 -10.15 1.73 11.28
C ALA A 17 -10.60 1.90 9.82
N ALA A 18 -9.83 2.65 9.02
CA ALA A 18 -10.16 2.99 7.65
C ALA A 18 -9.39 2.13 6.66
N LYS A 19 -10.13 1.57 5.69
CA LYS A 19 -9.54 0.98 4.49
C LYS A 19 -8.87 2.09 3.70
N LEU A 20 -7.62 1.88 3.29
CA LEU A 20 -6.91 2.81 2.41
C LEU A 20 -7.63 2.86 1.06
N ALA A 21 -8.03 4.04 0.63
CA ALA A 21 -8.72 4.27 -0.64
C ALA A 21 -7.93 5.27 -1.49
N PRO A 22 -7.85 5.07 -2.82
CA PRO A 22 -7.25 6.05 -3.72
C PRO A 22 -8.10 7.33 -3.78
N LEU A 23 -7.47 8.44 -4.15
CA LEU A 23 -8.14 9.70 -4.51
C LEU A 23 -8.91 9.53 -5.82
N ASP A 24 -8.31 8.84 -6.80
CA ASP A 24 -8.96 8.48 -8.06
C ASP A 24 -8.73 6.99 -8.36
N GLN A 25 -9.82 6.21 -8.33
CA GLN A 25 -9.76 4.77 -8.52
C GLN A 25 -9.33 4.36 -9.94
N ASN A 26 -9.69 5.13 -10.96
CA ASN A 26 -9.31 4.84 -12.34
C ASN A 26 -7.84 5.18 -12.58
N ARG A 27 -7.39 6.32 -12.04
CA ARG A 27 -5.97 6.66 -12.04
C ARG A 27 -5.15 5.61 -11.29
N ALA A 28 -5.52 5.26 -10.07
CA ALA A 28 -4.85 4.24 -9.26
C ALA A 28 -4.68 2.90 -9.99
N ARG A 29 -5.70 2.46 -10.73
CA ARG A 29 -5.64 1.24 -11.56
C ARG A 29 -4.70 1.39 -12.75
N ARG A 30 -4.70 2.54 -13.42
CA ARG A 30 -3.76 2.83 -14.52
C ARG A 30 -2.31 2.82 -14.01
N GLU A 31 -2.07 3.46 -12.87
CA GLU A 31 -0.75 3.49 -12.22
C GLU A 31 -0.24 2.09 -11.90
N LEU A 32 -1.09 1.23 -11.32
CA LEU A 32 -0.72 -0.17 -11.06
C LEU A 32 -0.45 -0.96 -12.35
N SER A 33 -1.20 -0.68 -13.42
CA SER A 33 -0.98 -1.29 -14.74
C SER A 33 0.36 -0.86 -15.35
N GLU A 34 0.73 0.42 -15.24
CA GLU A 34 2.02 0.92 -15.74
C GLU A 34 3.19 0.27 -15.00
N ILE A 35 3.09 0.10 -13.67
CA ILE A 35 4.11 -0.60 -12.88
C ILE A 35 4.16 -2.09 -13.26
N THR A 36 3.02 -2.70 -13.57
CA THR A 36 2.96 -4.07 -14.07
C THR A 36 3.70 -4.21 -15.39
N SER A 37 3.50 -3.28 -16.33
CA SER A 37 4.20 -3.25 -17.62
C SER A 37 5.71 -3.06 -17.45
N ALA A 38 6.16 -2.13 -16.59
CA ALA A 38 7.59 -1.99 -16.29
C ALA A 38 8.19 -3.29 -15.74
N ALA A 39 7.51 -3.96 -14.81
CA ALA A 39 7.95 -5.25 -14.29
C ALA A 39 7.98 -6.36 -15.38
N GLN A 40 7.14 -6.29 -16.41
CA GLN A 40 7.21 -7.22 -17.56
C GLN A 40 8.42 -6.93 -18.44
N GLU A 41 8.67 -5.65 -18.73
CA GLU A 41 9.82 -5.18 -19.52
C GLU A 41 11.15 -5.58 -18.87
N ASP A 42 11.22 -5.51 -17.54
CA ASP A 42 12.39 -5.91 -16.74
C ASP A 42 12.50 -7.43 -16.52
N GLY A 43 11.59 -8.23 -17.10
CA GLY A 43 11.60 -9.69 -16.97
C GLY A 43 11.18 -10.23 -15.59
N LEU A 44 10.65 -9.37 -14.70
CA LEU A 44 10.18 -9.71 -13.35
C LEU A 44 8.82 -10.42 -13.39
N THR A 45 8.78 -11.57 -14.06
CA THR A 45 7.55 -12.31 -14.44
C THR A 45 6.64 -12.61 -13.25
N ARG A 46 7.21 -13.00 -12.10
CA ARG A 46 6.43 -13.30 -10.89
C ARG A 46 5.77 -12.05 -10.30
N LEU A 47 6.49 -10.92 -10.32
CA LEU A 47 5.98 -9.65 -9.81
C LEU A 47 4.90 -9.11 -10.75
N ALA A 48 5.15 -9.09 -12.06
CA ALA A 48 4.17 -8.69 -13.05
C ALA A 48 2.86 -9.51 -12.92
N LYS A 49 2.97 -10.84 -12.80
CA LYS A 49 1.80 -11.70 -12.58
C LYS A 49 1.06 -11.37 -11.28
N PHE A 50 1.79 -11.04 -10.21
CA PHE A 50 1.19 -10.62 -8.95
C PHE A 50 0.45 -9.27 -9.08
N LEU A 51 1.08 -8.27 -9.71
CA LEU A 51 0.50 -6.93 -9.85
C LEU A 51 -0.71 -6.90 -10.80
N ALA A 52 -0.72 -7.75 -11.84
CA ALA A 52 -1.85 -7.93 -12.75
C ALA A 52 -3.09 -8.60 -12.11
N GLY A 53 -2.94 -9.14 -10.89
CA GLY A 53 -4.03 -9.80 -10.18
C GLY A 53 -5.15 -8.85 -9.75
N LYS A 54 -6.21 -9.43 -9.18
CA LYS A 54 -7.29 -8.68 -8.53
C LYS A 54 -7.44 -9.20 -7.11
N GLY A 55 -7.40 -8.30 -6.12
CA GLY A 55 -7.49 -8.67 -4.72
C GLY A 55 -7.10 -7.51 -3.80
N ALA A 56 -7.21 -7.75 -2.49
CA ALA A 56 -6.97 -6.73 -1.46
C ALA A 56 -5.56 -6.13 -1.55
N SER A 57 -4.55 -6.94 -1.89
CA SER A 57 -3.17 -6.46 -2.05
C SER A 57 -3.02 -5.50 -3.23
N GLN A 58 -3.65 -5.79 -4.36
CA GLN A 58 -3.61 -4.94 -5.55
C GLN A 58 -4.42 -3.65 -5.34
N GLU A 59 -5.56 -3.74 -4.65
CA GLU A 59 -6.33 -2.56 -4.23
C GLU A 59 -5.51 -1.67 -3.29
N PHE A 60 -4.82 -2.27 -2.33
CA PHE A 60 -3.94 -1.55 -1.42
C PHE A 60 -2.79 -0.87 -2.17
N LEU A 61 -2.07 -1.60 -3.03
CA LEU A 61 -0.96 -1.06 -3.80
C LEU A 61 -1.41 0.05 -4.76
N ALA A 62 -2.55 -0.12 -5.43
CA ALA A 62 -3.13 0.94 -6.26
C ALA A 62 -3.41 2.20 -5.44
N ALA A 63 -3.99 2.07 -4.24
CA ALA A 63 -4.23 3.20 -3.34
C ALA A 63 -2.92 3.85 -2.87
N VAL A 64 -1.91 3.06 -2.51
CA VAL A 64 -0.58 3.56 -2.12
C VAL A 64 0.07 4.37 -3.23
N PHE A 65 0.05 3.90 -4.48
CA PHE A 65 0.70 4.59 -5.60
C PHE A 65 -0.05 5.83 -6.10
N ASP A 66 -1.38 5.86 -5.91
CA ASP A 66 -2.17 7.05 -6.16
C ASP A 66 -1.91 8.14 -5.09
N LEU A 67 -1.82 7.74 -3.81
CA LEU A 67 -1.61 8.63 -2.68
C LEU A 67 -0.15 9.09 -2.49
N SER A 68 0.84 8.28 -2.92
CA SER A 68 2.26 8.57 -2.75
C SER A 68 3.00 8.60 -4.08
N PRO A 69 3.20 9.80 -4.66
CA PRO A 69 4.07 10.00 -5.82
C PRO A 69 5.49 9.49 -5.61
N PHE A 70 6.01 9.56 -4.39
CA PHE A 70 7.33 9.05 -4.05
C PHE A 70 7.39 7.53 -4.22
N LEU A 71 6.48 6.78 -3.58
CA LEU A 71 6.48 5.32 -3.68
C LEU A 71 6.22 4.85 -5.10
N ARG A 72 5.35 5.56 -5.84
CA ARG A 72 5.15 5.32 -7.28
C ARG A 72 6.46 5.47 -8.06
N GLY A 73 7.25 6.49 -7.78
CA GLY A 73 8.54 6.71 -8.43
C GLY A 73 9.63 5.72 -8.02
N THR A 74 9.55 5.15 -6.82
CA THR A 74 10.51 4.15 -6.32
C THR A 74 10.31 2.79 -6.97
N VAL A 75 9.06 2.36 -7.16
CA VAL A 75 8.76 1.03 -7.73
C VAL A 75 8.90 0.94 -9.26
N ARG A 76 9.15 2.07 -9.93
CA ARG A 76 9.38 2.17 -11.37
C ARG A 76 10.87 2.20 -11.76
N ARG A 77 11.78 2.11 -10.78
CA ARG A 77 13.24 2.13 -10.97
C ARG A 77 13.83 0.82 -10.50
#